data_AF-A0A7C7S611-F1
#
_entry.id   AF-A0A7C7S611-F1
#
_cell.length_a   1.000
_cell.length_b   1.000
_cell.length_c   1.000
_cell.angle_alpha   90.00
_cell.angle_beta   90.00
_cell.angle_gamma   90.00
#
_symmetry.space_group_name_H-M   'P 1'
#
loop_
_entity.id
_entity.type
_entity.pdbx_description
1 polymer ?
#
loop_
_entity_poly.entity_id
_entity_poly.type
_entity_poly.pdbx_seq_one_letter_code
_entity_poly.pdbx_strand_id
1 'polypeptide(L)'
;MDPFIRLIRLSAFLLLTALFSACAVNSEPPAITRETASATVFAQPTAPPTPSETPILVQPSTTPTSAPTQSPTPPRQSPTPAPRGALTGEQEQRLYQTSLTFLAEDEQSATEVVRRIDYLQSDAEDPSLACGPIAAGILRDAGLLPPDSDLHGFWLLDPRTRTSQIVLETHFPKERYAWYQFETSTTEFDFNAFPLMPGDFLYLYAGINGTFEHIITVTRVDEAGRAYTVSNLATEDGFVIRELMLYDPSRPGVGQFYDWMNRDINGWLGMTGDGGFDLWRPLPPAQDYEIP
;
A
#
# COMPACT_ATOMS: atom_id res chain seq x y z
N MET A 1 38.06 26.06 -46.33
CA MET A 1 38.35 26.21 -44.89
C MET A 1 38.19 27.68 -44.57
N ASP A 2 36.99 28.04 -44.11
CA ASP A 2 36.52 29.43 -44.04
C ASP A 2 36.65 30.02 -42.63
N PRO A 3 37.13 31.27 -42.48
CA PRO A 3 37.42 31.91 -41.19
C PRO A 3 36.20 32.59 -40.54
N PHE A 4 34.98 32.07 -40.75
CA PHE A 4 33.74 32.74 -40.34
C PHE A 4 33.03 32.14 -39.10
N ILE A 5 33.58 31.08 -38.47
CA ILE A 5 32.91 30.37 -37.35
C ILE A 5 33.50 30.71 -35.96
N ARG A 6 34.43 31.67 -35.85
CA ARG A 6 35.02 32.06 -34.55
C ARG A 6 34.40 33.27 -33.85
N LEU A 7 33.36 33.91 -34.42
CA LEU A 7 32.81 35.17 -33.89
C LEU A 7 31.42 35.06 -33.22
N ILE A 8 31.00 33.87 -32.76
CA ILE A 8 29.70 33.69 -32.05
C ILE A 8 29.87 33.08 -30.64
N ARG A 9 31.10 32.78 -30.19
CA ARG A 9 31.34 32.20 -28.85
C ARG A 9 31.87 33.16 -27.79
N LEU A 10 31.82 34.47 -28.02
CA LEU A 10 32.33 35.48 -27.07
C LEU A 10 31.31 36.54 -26.62
N SER A 11 30.01 36.25 -26.72
CA SER A 11 28.95 37.22 -26.38
C SER A 11 27.88 36.69 -25.40
N ALA A 12 28.14 35.59 -24.70
CA ALA A 12 27.22 35.04 -23.70
C ALA A 12 27.91 34.73 -22.36
N PHE A 13 28.98 35.46 -22.03
CA PHE A 13 29.72 35.30 -20.76
C PHE A 13 29.90 36.62 -19.99
N LEU A 14 29.11 37.65 -20.34
CA LEU A 14 29.30 39.00 -19.80
C LEU A 14 27.97 39.76 -19.74
N LEU A 15 26.93 39.14 -19.19
CA LEU A 15 25.70 39.86 -18.84
C LEU A 15 24.84 39.11 -17.81
N LEU A 16 25.39 38.78 -16.63
CA LEU A 16 24.58 38.54 -15.42
C LEU A 16 25.39 38.64 -14.12
N THR A 17 26.19 39.69 -13.99
CA THR A 17 26.82 40.09 -12.72
C THR A 17 26.49 41.53 -12.42
N ALA A 18 25.26 41.79 -11.98
CA ALA A 18 24.90 42.95 -11.16
C ALA A 18 23.43 42.84 -10.76
N LEU A 19 23.17 43.11 -9.48
CA LEU A 19 21.89 43.21 -8.76
C LEU A 19 21.55 41.95 -7.95
N PHE A 20 22.01 41.93 -6.69
CA PHE A 20 21.17 41.94 -5.49
C PHE A 20 22.09 41.99 -4.27
N SER A 21 22.30 43.20 -3.77
CA SER A 21 22.85 43.49 -2.45
C SER A 21 21.75 44.13 -1.62
N ALA A 22 21.74 43.79 -0.32
CA ALA A 22 20.95 44.37 0.77
C ALA A 22 19.46 43.97 0.87
N CYS A 23 19.19 42.98 1.72
CA CYS A 23 18.32 43.10 2.90
C CYS A 23 18.49 41.84 3.77
N ALA A 24 19.52 41.85 4.62
CA ALA A 24 19.60 40.90 5.74
C ALA A 24 18.71 41.43 6.86
N VAL A 25 17.50 40.86 6.99
CA VAL A 25 16.69 40.99 8.19
C VAL A 25 17.11 39.86 9.12
N ASN A 26 17.81 40.23 10.20
CA ASN A 26 17.98 39.40 11.37
C ASN A 26 16.61 39.19 12.02
N SER A 27 16.07 37.97 11.93
CA SER A 27 15.02 37.49 12.82
C SER A 27 15.68 36.53 13.80
N GLU A 28 15.92 37.02 15.02
CA GLU A 28 16.17 36.17 16.18
C GLU A 28 14.99 35.19 16.35
N PRO A 29 15.25 33.89 16.53
CA PRO A 29 14.19 32.98 16.95
C PRO A 29 13.84 33.26 18.42
N PRO A 30 12.54 33.33 18.78
CA PRO A 30 12.15 33.45 20.18
C PRO A 30 12.58 32.19 20.95
N ALA A 31 13.14 32.42 22.14
CA ALA A 31 13.49 31.39 23.09
C ALA A 31 12.24 30.56 23.44
N ILE A 32 12.25 29.28 23.08
CA ILE A 32 11.27 28.31 23.54
C ILE A 32 11.60 27.99 25.00
N THR A 33 10.82 28.55 25.90
CA THR A 33 10.78 28.19 27.32
C THR A 33 10.38 26.72 27.41
N ARG A 34 11.30 25.84 27.83
CA ARG A 34 11.00 24.46 28.21
C ARG A 34 10.12 24.48 29.45
N GLU A 35 8.82 24.27 29.27
CA GLU A 35 7.91 23.94 30.36
C GLU A 35 8.13 22.47 30.72
N THR A 36 8.66 22.26 31.93
CA THR A 36 8.97 20.95 32.47
C THR A 36 7.66 20.26 32.85
N ALA A 37 7.17 19.33 32.01
CA ALA A 37 6.04 18.50 32.37
C ALA A 37 6.46 17.52 33.49
N SER A 38 5.85 17.67 34.66
CA SER A 38 5.93 16.73 35.78
C SER A 38 5.32 15.38 35.39
N ALA A 39 6.16 14.34 35.33
CA ALA A 39 5.72 12.96 35.21
C ALA A 39 4.96 12.56 36.48
N THR A 40 3.66 12.31 36.35
CA THR A 40 2.85 11.68 37.40
C THR A 40 3.04 10.17 37.28
N VAL A 41 3.71 9.58 38.27
CA VAL A 41 3.90 8.15 38.43
C VAL A 41 2.55 7.50 38.73
N PHE A 42 2.01 6.74 37.77
CA PHE A 42 0.88 5.86 38.00
C PHE A 42 1.37 4.51 38.51
N ALA A 43 0.78 4.11 39.64
CA ALA A 43 1.07 2.88 40.36
C ALA A 43 0.69 1.63 39.54
N GLN A 44 1.59 0.65 39.58
CA GLN A 44 1.50 -0.67 38.97
C GLN A 44 0.44 -1.54 39.69
N PRO A 45 -0.53 -2.15 38.98
CA PRO A 45 -1.42 -3.13 39.58
C PRO A 45 -0.73 -4.48 39.78
N THR A 46 -0.74 -4.93 41.04
CA THR A 46 -0.28 -6.24 41.50
C THR A 46 -1.13 -7.37 40.91
N ALA A 47 -0.50 -8.36 40.28
CA ALA A 47 -1.16 -9.59 39.83
C ALA A 47 -1.51 -10.52 41.01
N PRO A 48 -2.70 -11.16 41.02
CA PRO A 48 -3.04 -12.21 41.98
C PRO A 48 -2.54 -13.61 41.55
N PRO A 49 -2.38 -14.54 42.50
CA PRO A 49 -1.60 -15.78 42.33
C PRO A 49 -2.33 -16.90 41.59
N THR A 50 -1.53 -17.67 40.85
CA THR A 50 -1.87 -18.93 40.19
C THR A 50 -2.17 -20.05 41.21
N PRO A 51 -3.31 -20.74 41.13
CA PRO A 51 -3.50 -22.00 41.85
C PRO A 51 -2.88 -23.16 41.07
N SER A 52 -2.07 -23.93 41.80
CA SER A 52 -1.44 -25.18 41.39
C SER A 52 -2.43 -26.33 41.61
N GLU A 53 -2.81 -27.05 40.56
CA GLU A 53 -3.58 -28.28 40.67
C GLU A 53 -2.73 -29.49 40.29
N THR A 54 -2.71 -30.44 41.22
CA THR A 54 -2.07 -31.76 41.14
C THR A 54 -3.00 -32.71 40.37
N PRO A 55 -2.51 -33.57 39.46
CA PRO A 55 -3.36 -34.48 38.71
C PRO A 55 -3.76 -35.70 39.56
N ILE A 56 -5.06 -35.91 39.71
CA ILE A 56 -5.62 -37.17 40.24
C ILE A 56 -5.81 -38.14 39.07
N LEU A 57 -5.09 -39.27 39.14
CA LEU A 57 -5.27 -40.41 38.25
C LEU A 57 -6.55 -41.17 38.65
N VAL A 58 -7.61 -41.08 37.83
CA VAL A 58 -8.75 -41.99 37.92
C VAL A 58 -8.93 -42.69 36.58
N GLN A 59 -8.70 -44.00 36.60
CA GLN A 59 -8.92 -44.92 35.49
C GLN A 59 -10.30 -45.57 35.68
N PRO A 60 -11.19 -45.53 34.67
CA PRO A 60 -12.21 -46.56 34.57
C PRO A 60 -12.24 -47.26 33.20
N SER A 61 -12.07 -48.57 33.30
CA SER A 61 -12.66 -49.68 32.53
C SER A 61 -13.32 -49.39 31.17
N THR A 62 -12.70 -49.96 30.14
CA THR A 62 -13.20 -50.08 28.77
C THR A 62 -14.38 -51.05 28.65
N THR A 63 -15.50 -50.60 28.08
CA THR A 63 -16.50 -51.47 27.43
C THR A 63 -16.62 -50.99 25.97
N PRO A 64 -16.27 -51.81 24.96
CA PRO A 64 -16.42 -51.41 23.57
C PRO A 64 -17.87 -51.61 23.12
N THR A 65 -18.65 -50.54 23.08
CA THR A 65 -19.89 -50.47 22.30
C THR A 65 -19.54 -50.09 20.87
N SER A 66 -19.76 -50.99 19.92
CA SER A 66 -19.56 -50.75 18.49
C SER A 66 -20.53 -49.67 17.99
N ALA A 67 -20.01 -48.45 17.81
CA ALA A 67 -20.71 -47.36 17.14
C ALA A 67 -20.63 -47.55 15.62
N PRO A 68 -21.71 -47.31 14.85
CA PRO A 68 -21.67 -47.39 13.40
C PRO A 68 -20.75 -46.32 12.83
N THR A 69 -19.79 -46.76 12.00
CA THR A 69 -18.89 -45.92 11.21
C THR A 69 -19.69 -44.99 10.31
N GLN A 70 -19.81 -43.72 10.70
CA GLN A 70 -20.25 -42.66 9.80
C GLN A 70 -19.08 -42.34 8.86
N SER A 71 -19.27 -42.58 7.57
CA SER A 71 -18.35 -42.10 6.54
C SER A 71 -18.14 -40.59 6.71
N PRO A 72 -16.89 -40.08 6.61
CA PRO A 72 -16.65 -38.65 6.66
C PRO A 72 -17.36 -37.98 5.48
N THR A 73 -18.42 -37.23 5.79
CA THR A 73 -19.02 -36.28 4.86
C THR A 73 -17.93 -35.29 4.43
N PRO A 74 -17.68 -35.09 3.13
CA PRO A 74 -16.75 -34.07 2.67
C PRO A 74 -17.12 -32.73 3.31
N PRO A 75 -16.15 -31.91 3.77
CA PRO A 75 -16.45 -30.60 4.31
C PRO A 75 -17.27 -29.83 3.27
N ARG A 76 -18.46 -29.40 3.68
CA ARG A 76 -19.35 -28.58 2.88
C ARG A 76 -18.59 -27.31 2.54
N GLN A 77 -18.13 -27.19 1.29
CA GLN A 77 -17.54 -25.95 0.80
C GLN A 77 -18.55 -24.84 1.06
N SER A 78 -18.17 -23.88 1.90
CA SER A 78 -18.95 -22.65 2.08
C SER A 78 -19.17 -22.05 0.69
N PRO A 79 -20.38 -21.59 0.36
CA PRO A 79 -20.63 -20.97 -0.94
C PRO A 79 -19.65 -19.82 -1.14
N THR A 80 -18.88 -19.87 -2.22
CA THR A 80 -18.00 -18.77 -2.62
C THR A 80 -18.83 -17.49 -2.70
N PRO A 81 -18.44 -16.41 -2.01
CA PRO A 81 -19.14 -15.13 -2.11
C PRO A 81 -19.30 -14.72 -3.58
N ALA A 82 -20.45 -14.12 -3.92
CA ALA A 82 -20.63 -13.58 -5.25
C ALA A 82 -19.56 -12.49 -5.51
N PRO A 83 -18.98 -12.44 -6.72
CA PRO A 83 -17.93 -11.47 -7.03
C PRO A 83 -18.42 -10.04 -6.81
N ARG A 84 -17.55 -9.20 -6.23
CA ARG A 84 -17.82 -7.79 -5.96
C ARG A 84 -17.08 -6.95 -6.99
N GLY A 85 -17.71 -6.73 -8.14
CA GLY A 85 -17.17 -5.87 -9.19
C GLY A 85 -16.99 -6.59 -10.52
N ALA A 86 -15.91 -6.26 -11.23
CA ALA A 86 -15.65 -6.75 -12.59
C ALA A 86 -14.92 -8.09 -12.65
N LEU A 87 -14.22 -8.47 -11.59
CA LEU A 87 -13.53 -9.75 -11.48
C LEU A 87 -14.54 -10.89 -11.23
N THR A 88 -14.23 -12.08 -11.73
CA THR A 88 -14.90 -13.32 -11.33
C THR A 88 -14.42 -13.78 -9.96
N GLY A 89 -15.14 -14.69 -9.31
CA GLY A 89 -14.73 -15.22 -8.00
C GLY A 89 -13.37 -15.97 -8.06
N GLU A 90 -13.07 -16.60 -9.19
CA GLU A 90 -11.75 -17.24 -9.42
C GLU A 90 -10.64 -16.20 -9.56
N GLN A 91 -10.90 -15.08 -10.25
CA GLN A 91 -9.97 -13.97 -10.38
C GLN A 91 -9.72 -13.28 -9.03
N GLU A 92 -10.77 -13.02 -8.24
CA GLU A 92 -10.64 -12.46 -6.89
C GLU A 92 -9.82 -13.37 -5.97
N GLN A 93 -10.10 -14.67 -5.99
CA GLN A 93 -9.36 -15.65 -5.19
C GLN A 93 -7.90 -15.71 -5.62
N ARG A 94 -7.62 -15.71 -6.93
CA ARG A 94 -6.25 -15.74 -7.45
C ARG A 94 -5.49 -14.46 -7.09
N LEU A 95 -6.10 -13.29 -7.26
CA LEU A 95 -5.52 -12.01 -6.85
C LEU A 95 -5.14 -12.02 -5.38
N TYR A 96 -6.04 -12.48 -4.51
CA TYR A 96 -5.77 -12.58 -3.09
C TYR A 96 -4.61 -13.56 -2.81
N GLN A 97 -4.65 -14.78 -3.33
CA GLN A 97 -3.58 -15.77 -3.09
C GLN A 97 -2.22 -15.30 -3.60
N THR A 98 -2.18 -14.68 -4.79
CA THR A 98 -0.96 -14.05 -5.32
C THR A 98 -0.45 -12.95 -4.38
N SER A 99 -1.33 -12.09 -3.86
CA SER A 99 -0.90 -11.03 -2.95
C SER A 99 -0.17 -11.56 -1.71
N LEU A 100 -0.52 -12.76 -1.22
CA LEU A 100 0.10 -13.35 -0.04
C LEU A 100 1.55 -13.75 -0.27
N THR A 101 1.99 -13.95 -1.51
CA THR A 101 3.39 -14.30 -1.82
C THR A 101 4.35 -13.12 -1.67
N PHE A 102 3.82 -11.90 -1.51
CA PHE A 102 4.59 -10.67 -1.30
C PHE A 102 4.81 -10.36 0.19
N LEU A 103 4.16 -11.08 1.10
CA LEU A 103 4.31 -10.83 2.53
C LEU A 103 5.75 -11.04 2.99
N ALA A 104 6.23 -10.12 3.83
CA ALA A 104 7.55 -10.12 4.41
C ALA A 104 7.47 -9.52 5.83
N GLU A 105 7.97 -10.26 6.82
CA GLU A 105 7.79 -9.91 8.23
C GLU A 105 8.84 -8.92 8.75
N ASP A 106 9.98 -8.82 8.05
CA ASP A 106 11.15 -8.01 8.40
C ASP A 106 11.79 -7.36 7.15
N GLU A 107 12.75 -6.46 7.37
CA GLU A 107 13.41 -5.71 6.31
C GLU A 107 14.18 -6.60 5.32
N GLN A 108 14.88 -7.62 5.81
CA GLN A 108 15.66 -8.50 4.95
C GLN A 108 14.74 -9.27 3.98
N SER A 109 13.68 -9.87 4.50
CA SER A 109 12.69 -10.59 3.69
C SER A 109 11.94 -9.64 2.75
N ALA A 110 11.69 -8.38 3.15
CA ALA A 110 11.10 -7.38 2.27
C ALA A 110 12.06 -7.05 1.11
N THR A 111 13.36 -6.89 1.37
CA THR A 111 14.39 -6.71 0.35
C THR A 111 14.43 -7.90 -0.62
N GLU A 112 14.33 -9.13 -0.12
CA GLU A 112 14.28 -10.34 -0.96
C GLU A 112 13.03 -10.37 -1.84
N VAL A 113 11.87 -9.97 -1.31
CA VAL A 113 10.63 -9.85 -2.10
C VAL A 113 10.81 -8.83 -3.22
N VAL A 114 11.27 -7.62 -2.93
CA VAL A 114 11.38 -6.57 -3.97
C VAL A 114 12.49 -6.88 -4.99
N ARG A 115 13.52 -7.62 -4.59
CA ARG A 115 14.54 -8.14 -5.52
C ARG A 115 14.01 -9.20 -6.47
N ARG A 116 13.05 -9.99 -6.03
CA ARG A 116 12.35 -10.94 -6.91
C ARG A 116 11.43 -10.23 -7.90
N ILE A 117 10.92 -9.04 -7.55
CA ILE A 117 10.13 -8.21 -8.47
C ILE A 117 11.00 -7.71 -9.64
N ASP A 118 12.30 -7.46 -9.37
CA ASP A 118 13.32 -7.09 -10.37
C ASP A 118 12.95 -5.82 -11.16
N TYR A 119 12.50 -4.78 -10.44
CA TYR A 119 12.02 -3.54 -11.03
C TYR A 119 13.12 -2.51 -11.32
N LEU A 120 14.31 -2.60 -10.71
CA LEU A 120 15.49 -1.77 -11.08
C LEU A 120 16.59 -2.57 -11.77
N GLN A 121 16.52 -3.91 -11.76
CA GLN A 121 17.57 -4.76 -12.33
C GLN A 121 18.95 -4.48 -11.71
N SER A 122 18.97 -4.18 -10.41
CA SER A 122 20.18 -3.82 -9.68
C SER A 122 20.06 -4.10 -8.18
N ASP A 123 21.19 -4.18 -7.49
CA ASP A 123 21.23 -4.37 -6.03
C ASP A 123 20.68 -3.17 -5.23
N ALA A 124 20.32 -2.06 -5.90
CA ALA A 124 19.79 -0.84 -5.31
C ALA A 124 18.26 -0.86 -5.07
N GLU A 125 17.61 -1.99 -5.33
CA GLU A 125 16.19 -2.19 -5.01
C GLU A 125 15.97 -2.14 -3.50
N ASP A 126 15.02 -1.30 -3.11
CA ASP A 126 14.78 -0.96 -1.72
C ASP A 126 13.28 -0.99 -1.43
N PRO A 127 12.84 -1.71 -0.38
CA PRO A 127 11.43 -1.80 -0.04
C PRO A 127 10.76 -0.45 0.24
N SER A 128 11.50 0.58 0.63
CA SER A 128 10.96 1.93 0.87
C SER A 128 10.40 2.61 -0.39
N LEU A 129 10.88 2.20 -1.57
CA LEU A 129 10.49 2.79 -2.86
C LEU A 129 9.64 1.84 -3.71
N ALA A 130 9.23 0.69 -3.17
CA ALA A 130 8.66 -0.40 -3.95
C ALA A 130 7.11 -0.45 -3.96
N CYS A 131 6.40 0.55 -3.43
CA CYS A 131 4.92 0.53 -3.37
C CYS A 131 4.26 0.31 -4.75
N GLY A 132 4.70 1.05 -5.77
CA GLY A 132 4.22 0.90 -7.14
C GLY A 132 4.56 -0.46 -7.75
N PRO A 133 5.83 -0.89 -7.76
CA PRO A 133 6.23 -2.22 -8.22
C PRO A 133 5.52 -3.38 -7.51
N ILE A 134 5.28 -3.29 -6.19
CA ILE A 134 4.51 -4.30 -5.43
C ILE A 134 3.06 -4.32 -5.92
N ALA A 135 2.39 -3.17 -5.97
CA ALA A 135 1.00 -3.07 -6.40
C ALA A 135 0.79 -3.62 -7.82
N ALA A 136 1.62 -3.20 -8.77
CA ALA A 136 1.55 -3.67 -10.15
C ALA A 136 1.99 -5.14 -10.30
N GLY A 137 3.02 -5.56 -9.55
CA GLY A 137 3.47 -6.96 -9.54
C GLY A 137 2.40 -7.92 -9.07
N ILE A 138 1.62 -7.55 -8.05
CA ILE A 138 0.47 -8.35 -7.59
C ILE A 138 -0.56 -8.53 -8.72
N LEU A 139 -0.91 -7.47 -9.45
CA LEU A 139 -1.85 -7.56 -10.57
C LEU A 139 -1.29 -8.40 -11.73
N ARG A 140 -0.01 -8.21 -12.07
CA ARG A 140 0.69 -8.99 -13.10
C ARG A 140 0.69 -10.47 -12.77
N ASP A 141 1.13 -10.84 -11.58
CA ASP A 141 1.25 -12.23 -11.14
C ASP A 141 -0.13 -12.88 -10.93
N ALA A 142 -1.19 -12.07 -10.78
CA ALA A 142 -2.58 -12.51 -10.80
C ALA A 142 -3.20 -12.60 -12.21
N GLY A 143 -2.45 -12.29 -13.27
CA GLY A 143 -2.93 -12.30 -14.66
C GLY A 143 -3.84 -11.13 -15.03
N LEU A 144 -3.87 -10.07 -14.22
CA LEU A 144 -4.68 -8.86 -14.46
C LEU A 144 -3.88 -7.75 -15.18
N LEU A 145 -2.56 -7.91 -15.29
CA LEU A 145 -1.67 -7.16 -16.19
C LEU A 145 -0.92 -8.12 -17.13
N PRO A 146 -0.41 -7.64 -18.28
CA PRO A 146 0.40 -8.47 -19.18
C PRO A 146 1.57 -9.14 -18.44
N PRO A 147 1.90 -10.42 -18.69
CA PRO A 147 2.97 -11.12 -17.99
C PRO A 147 4.36 -10.49 -18.21
N ASP A 148 4.54 -9.75 -19.30
CA ASP A 148 5.75 -9.01 -19.67
C ASP A 148 5.72 -7.53 -19.25
N SER A 149 4.77 -7.14 -18.38
CA SER A 149 4.69 -5.77 -17.83
C SER A 149 6.01 -5.37 -17.18
N ASP A 150 6.57 -4.26 -17.65
CA ASP A 150 7.77 -3.66 -17.06
C ASP A 150 7.41 -2.94 -15.76
N LEU A 151 7.77 -3.55 -14.63
CA LEU A 151 7.47 -3.01 -13.31
C LEU A 151 8.34 -1.81 -12.94
N HIS A 152 9.43 -1.54 -13.68
CA HIS A 152 10.22 -0.32 -13.52
C HIS A 152 9.36 0.93 -13.74
N GLY A 153 8.42 0.89 -14.69
CA GLY A 153 7.53 2.02 -14.99
C GLY A 153 6.64 2.44 -13.82
N PHE A 154 6.46 1.57 -12.82
CA PHE A 154 5.68 1.84 -11.61
C PHE A 154 6.52 2.38 -10.45
N TRP A 155 7.86 2.33 -10.57
CA TRP A 155 8.76 2.95 -9.60
C TRP A 155 8.77 4.47 -9.77
N LEU A 156 8.53 5.19 -8.66
CA LEU A 156 8.39 6.65 -8.64
C LEU A 156 7.34 7.17 -9.64
N LEU A 157 6.33 6.35 -9.94
CA LEU A 157 5.22 6.74 -10.80
C LEU A 157 4.53 7.98 -10.22
N ASP A 158 4.21 8.94 -11.09
CA ASP A 158 3.47 10.16 -10.75
C ASP A 158 2.52 10.49 -11.90
N PRO A 159 1.19 10.29 -11.74
CA PRO A 159 0.20 10.48 -12.80
C PRO A 159 0.17 11.91 -13.39
N ARG A 160 0.77 12.89 -12.71
CA ARG A 160 0.89 14.29 -13.19
C ARG A 160 1.95 14.44 -14.27
N THR A 161 2.88 13.49 -14.38
CA THR A 161 3.96 13.52 -15.36
C THR A 161 3.57 12.81 -16.65
N ARG A 162 4.02 13.33 -17.81
CA ARG A 162 3.70 12.70 -19.11
C ARG A 162 4.27 11.29 -19.23
N THR A 163 5.46 11.03 -18.68
CA THR A 163 6.09 9.70 -18.73
C THR A 163 5.24 8.65 -18.00
N SER A 164 4.78 8.97 -16.79
CA SER A 164 3.91 8.06 -16.02
C SER A 164 2.54 7.87 -16.67
N GLN A 165 1.98 8.92 -17.29
CA GLN A 165 0.74 8.77 -18.05
C GLN A 165 0.86 7.75 -19.18
N ILE A 166 2.01 7.69 -19.87
CA ILE A 166 2.25 6.67 -20.89
C ILE A 166 2.26 5.27 -20.26
N VAL A 167 2.90 5.10 -19.10
CA VAL A 167 2.90 3.82 -18.37
C VAL A 167 1.47 3.41 -18.00
N LEU A 168 0.68 4.33 -17.44
CA LEU A 168 -0.70 4.10 -17.04
C LEU A 168 -1.62 3.80 -18.23
N GLU A 169 -1.51 4.56 -19.33
CA GLU A 169 -2.27 4.30 -20.57
C GLU A 169 -1.92 2.95 -21.19
N THR A 170 -0.66 2.50 -21.04
CA THR A 170 -0.20 1.20 -21.55
C THR A 170 -0.76 0.03 -20.75
N HIS A 171 -0.73 0.11 -19.42
CA HIS A 171 -1.08 -1.01 -18.54
C HIS A 171 -2.56 -1.00 -18.10
N PHE A 172 -3.16 0.19 -18.03
CA PHE A 172 -4.57 0.41 -17.70
C PHE A 172 -5.31 1.11 -18.83
N PRO A 173 -5.36 0.55 -20.05
CA PRO A 173 -6.02 1.19 -21.19
C PRO A 173 -7.51 1.41 -20.91
N LYS A 174 -8.07 2.53 -21.38
CA LYS A 174 -9.45 2.95 -21.07
C LYS A 174 -10.52 2.00 -21.61
N GLU A 175 -10.16 1.13 -22.55
CA GLU A 175 -11.00 0.07 -23.08
C GLU A 175 -11.18 -1.08 -22.08
N ARG A 176 -10.27 -1.21 -21.11
CA ARG A 176 -10.26 -2.26 -20.08
C ARG A 176 -10.41 -1.74 -18.66
N TYR A 177 -10.12 -0.47 -18.43
CA TYR A 177 -10.15 0.15 -17.12
C TYR A 177 -10.94 1.45 -17.13
N ALA A 178 -11.81 1.64 -16.13
CA ALA A 178 -12.37 2.93 -15.82
C ALA A 178 -11.36 3.75 -15.01
N TRP A 179 -11.16 5.01 -15.40
CA TRP A 179 -10.26 5.94 -14.74
C TRP A 179 -11.09 6.95 -13.95
N TYR A 180 -10.79 7.07 -12.68
CA TYR A 180 -11.40 8.04 -11.79
C TYR A 180 -10.32 8.90 -11.14
N GLN A 181 -10.66 10.15 -10.90
CA GLN A 181 -9.87 11.08 -10.12
C GLN A 181 -10.77 11.71 -9.07
N PHE A 182 -10.34 11.63 -7.82
CA PHE A 182 -11.05 12.19 -6.69
C PHE A 182 -10.11 13.14 -5.96
N GLU A 183 -10.54 14.39 -5.80
CA GLU A 183 -9.78 15.40 -5.04
C GLU A 183 -10.08 15.35 -3.53
N THR A 184 -11.07 14.55 -3.12
CA THR A 184 -11.47 14.38 -1.71
C THR A 184 -10.50 13.46 -1.00
N SER A 185 -10.02 13.89 0.18
CA SER A 185 -9.15 13.10 1.05
C SER A 185 -9.74 11.71 1.33
N THR A 186 -8.86 10.71 1.39
CA THR A 186 -9.26 9.32 1.68
C THR A 186 -9.98 9.16 3.03
N THR A 187 -9.76 10.06 4.00
CA THR A 187 -10.45 9.99 5.30
C THR A 187 -11.85 10.60 5.27
N GLU A 188 -12.15 11.42 4.26
CA GLU A 188 -13.43 12.12 4.08
C GLU A 188 -14.28 11.52 2.96
N PHE A 189 -13.68 10.70 2.10
CA PHE A 189 -14.36 10.07 0.97
C PHE A 189 -15.41 9.05 1.42
N ASP A 190 -16.58 9.07 0.79
CA ASP A 190 -17.68 8.15 1.10
C ASP A 190 -17.52 6.80 0.38
N PHE A 191 -16.74 5.91 1.00
CA PHE A 191 -16.56 4.54 0.51
C PHE A 191 -17.80 3.64 0.69
N ASN A 192 -18.88 4.10 1.34
CA ASN A 192 -20.16 3.38 1.28
C ASN A 192 -20.88 3.66 -0.03
N ALA A 193 -20.84 4.91 -0.51
CA ALA A 193 -21.42 5.30 -1.80
C ALA A 193 -20.57 4.81 -2.98
N PHE A 194 -19.25 4.81 -2.85
CA PHE A 194 -18.31 4.32 -3.86
C PHE A 194 -17.29 3.36 -3.22
N PRO A 195 -17.68 2.09 -2.98
CA PRO A 195 -16.77 1.13 -2.38
C PRO A 195 -15.61 0.79 -3.31
N LEU A 196 -14.45 0.52 -2.71
CA LEU A 196 -13.34 -0.10 -3.40
C LEU A 196 -13.66 -1.57 -3.74
N MET A 197 -13.13 -2.04 -4.85
CA MET A 197 -13.35 -3.39 -5.38
C MET A 197 -12.02 -4.12 -5.57
N PRO A 198 -11.98 -5.46 -5.47
CA PRO A 198 -10.78 -6.22 -5.81
C PRO A 198 -10.27 -5.88 -7.22
N GLY A 199 -8.96 -5.66 -7.34
CA GLY A 199 -8.31 -5.27 -8.58
C GLY A 199 -8.28 -3.76 -8.85
N ASP A 200 -8.90 -2.92 -8.01
CA ASP A 200 -8.68 -1.48 -8.08
C ASP A 200 -7.21 -1.17 -7.82
N PHE A 201 -6.58 -0.43 -8.73
CA PHE A 201 -5.24 0.14 -8.56
C PHE A 201 -5.41 1.62 -8.18
N LEU A 202 -4.73 2.08 -7.13
CA LEU A 202 -4.87 3.44 -6.62
C LEU A 202 -3.54 4.15 -6.53
N TYR A 203 -3.56 5.45 -6.85
CA TYR A 203 -2.49 6.39 -6.55
C TYR A 203 -3.00 7.39 -5.51
N LEU A 204 -2.37 7.43 -4.34
CA LEU A 204 -2.73 8.31 -3.24
C LEU A 204 -1.85 9.56 -3.26
N TYR A 205 -2.48 10.72 -3.36
CA TYR A 205 -1.79 12.01 -3.35
C TYR A 205 -1.53 12.46 -1.90
N ALA A 206 -0.32 12.95 -1.65
CA ALA A 206 0.07 13.43 -0.32
C ALA A 206 -0.81 14.59 0.17
N GLY A 207 -1.23 15.48 -0.74
CA GLY A 207 -1.94 16.72 -0.40
C GLY A 207 -1.05 17.77 0.26
N ILE A 208 -1.65 18.85 0.77
CA ILE A 208 -0.89 19.98 1.32
C ILE A 208 -0.24 19.64 2.66
N ASN A 209 -0.83 18.71 3.41
CA ASN A 209 -0.34 18.30 4.71
C ASN A 209 0.53 17.04 4.67
N GLY A 210 0.47 16.27 3.58
CA GLY A 210 1.24 15.04 3.42
C GLY A 210 2.67 15.28 2.95
N THR A 211 3.46 14.22 3.02
CA THR A 211 4.89 14.26 2.69
C THR A 211 5.33 13.12 1.79
N PHE A 212 4.46 12.15 1.50
CA PHE A 212 4.73 11.09 0.53
C PHE A 212 3.47 10.67 -0.22
N GLU A 213 3.67 10.16 -1.43
CA GLU A 213 2.63 9.58 -2.28
C GLU A 213 2.75 8.06 -2.23
N HIS A 214 1.64 7.36 -2.42
CA HIS A 214 1.62 5.91 -2.23
C HIS A 214 0.76 5.23 -3.28
N ILE A 215 1.19 4.03 -3.69
CA ILE A 215 0.51 3.25 -4.71
C ILE A 215 0.11 1.92 -4.10
N ILE A 216 -1.15 1.54 -4.29
CA ILE A 216 -1.70 0.29 -3.75
C ILE A 216 -2.60 -0.40 -4.76
N THR A 217 -2.82 -1.70 -4.53
CA THR A 217 -3.87 -2.46 -5.20
C THR A 217 -4.79 -3.08 -4.16
N VAL A 218 -6.09 -3.03 -4.39
CA VAL A 218 -7.08 -3.70 -3.53
C VAL A 218 -7.04 -5.20 -3.84
N THR A 219 -6.54 -5.99 -2.89
CA THR A 219 -6.29 -7.42 -3.08
C THR A 219 -7.52 -8.27 -2.76
N ARG A 220 -8.34 -7.80 -1.82
CA ARG A 220 -9.63 -8.41 -1.48
C ARG A 220 -10.57 -7.41 -0.79
N VAL A 221 -11.86 -7.72 -0.84
CA VAL A 221 -12.90 -7.09 -0.03
C VAL A 221 -13.64 -8.19 0.70
N ASP A 222 -13.79 -8.08 2.01
CA ASP A 222 -14.42 -9.13 2.80
C ASP A 222 -15.95 -9.01 2.88
N GLU A 223 -16.59 -9.93 3.58
CA GLU A 223 -18.06 -9.98 3.71
C GLU A 223 -18.66 -8.68 4.28
N ALA A 224 -17.93 -8.01 5.18
CA ALA A 224 -18.34 -6.75 5.81
C ALA A 224 -18.10 -5.52 4.92
N GLY A 225 -17.49 -5.69 3.73
CA GLY A 225 -17.18 -4.58 2.82
C GLY A 225 -15.88 -3.86 3.16
N ARG A 226 -15.04 -4.44 4.02
CA ARG A 226 -13.73 -3.89 4.37
C ARG A 226 -12.77 -4.21 3.23
N ALA A 227 -12.10 -3.20 2.69
CA ALA A 227 -11.12 -3.35 1.63
C ALA A 227 -9.72 -3.56 2.20
N TYR A 228 -8.92 -4.39 1.55
CA TYR A 228 -7.56 -4.74 1.98
C TYR A 228 -6.57 -4.56 0.84
N THR A 229 -5.31 -4.30 1.19
CA THR A 229 -4.17 -4.28 0.28
C THR A 229 -3.00 -5.06 0.88
N VAL A 230 -2.03 -5.45 0.06
CA VAL A 230 -0.70 -5.86 0.50
C VAL A 230 0.28 -4.80 0.01
N SER A 231 0.97 -4.13 0.93
CA SER A 231 1.89 -3.03 0.60
C SER A 231 3.09 -3.01 1.55
N ASN A 232 4.13 -2.29 1.14
CA ASN A 232 5.27 -1.99 1.99
C ASN A 232 4.86 -0.97 3.07
N LEU A 233 5.22 -1.25 4.31
CA LEU A 233 4.95 -0.42 5.47
C LEU A 233 6.26 -0.18 6.22
N ALA A 234 6.53 1.07 6.53
CA ALA A 234 7.67 1.41 7.36
C ALA A 234 7.36 1.16 8.85
N THR A 235 8.38 0.70 9.57
CA THR A 235 8.36 0.42 11.00
C THR A 235 9.63 0.99 11.65
N GLU A 236 9.71 0.95 12.98
CA GLU A 236 10.94 1.37 13.68
C GLU A 236 12.17 0.52 13.29
N ASP A 237 11.95 -0.72 12.87
CA ASP A 237 12.99 -1.70 12.53
C ASP A 237 13.25 -1.81 11.01
N GLY A 238 12.72 -0.89 10.21
CA GLY A 238 12.83 -0.90 8.74
C GLY A 238 11.49 -1.16 8.05
N PHE A 239 11.53 -1.61 6.79
CA PHE A 239 10.32 -1.82 5.97
C PHE A 239 9.86 -3.28 5.97
N VAL A 240 8.57 -3.50 6.14
CA VAL A 240 7.92 -4.82 6.05
C VAL A 240 6.89 -4.81 4.91
N ILE A 241 6.43 -5.97 4.46
CA ILE A 241 5.32 -6.05 3.50
C ILE A 241 4.18 -6.84 4.15
N ARG A 242 3.04 -6.18 4.36
CA ARG A 242 1.93 -6.75 5.15
C ARG A 242 0.59 -6.51 4.49
N GLU A 243 -0.37 -7.35 4.83
CA GLU A 243 -1.77 -7.10 4.51
C GLU A 243 -2.32 -6.02 5.46
N LEU A 244 -2.94 -4.98 4.89
CA LEU A 244 -3.47 -3.83 5.58
C LEU A 244 -4.95 -3.66 5.24
N MET A 245 -5.78 -3.46 6.25
CA MET A 245 -7.17 -3.06 6.06
C MET A 245 -7.20 -1.56 5.74
N LEU A 246 -7.67 -1.19 4.55
CA LEU A 246 -7.69 0.21 4.10
C LEU A 246 -8.72 1.04 4.87
N TYR A 247 -9.93 0.52 5.01
CA TYR A 247 -11.02 1.14 5.76
C TYR A 247 -12.06 0.09 6.20
N ASP A 248 -12.88 0.46 7.19
CA ASP A 248 -14.08 -0.28 7.59
C ASP A 248 -15.34 0.58 7.37
N PRO A 249 -16.24 0.23 6.44
CA PRO A 249 -17.41 1.05 6.12
C PRO A 249 -18.40 1.17 7.29
N SER A 250 -18.36 0.24 8.24
CA SER A 250 -19.20 0.24 9.44
C SER A 250 -18.60 1.03 10.61
N ARG A 251 -17.31 1.37 10.53
CA ARG A 251 -16.56 2.06 11.59
C ARG A 251 -15.67 3.16 10.98
N PRO A 252 -16.23 4.34 10.68
CA PRO A 252 -15.44 5.50 10.25
C PRO A 252 -14.31 5.79 11.24
N GLY A 253 -13.14 6.14 10.72
CA GLY A 253 -11.94 6.36 11.53
C GLY A 253 -11.06 5.12 11.75
N VAL A 254 -11.45 3.94 11.23
CA VAL A 254 -10.69 2.70 11.37
C VAL A 254 -10.14 2.25 10.02
N GLY A 255 -8.82 1.99 9.97
CA GLY A 255 -8.12 1.46 8.81
C GLY A 255 -6.92 2.32 8.41
N GLN A 256 -6.13 1.79 7.48
CA GLN A 256 -4.84 2.35 7.09
C GLN A 256 -4.95 3.75 6.48
N PHE A 257 -6.06 4.09 5.79
CA PHE A 257 -6.28 5.45 5.30
C PHE A 257 -6.36 6.48 6.44
N TYR A 258 -6.94 6.10 7.58
CA TYR A 258 -6.97 6.97 8.76
C TYR A 258 -5.63 6.99 9.49
N ASP A 259 -4.97 5.83 9.60
CA ASP A 259 -3.66 5.73 10.26
C ASP A 259 -2.61 6.58 9.53
N TRP A 260 -2.53 6.50 8.20
CA TRP A 260 -1.62 7.33 7.39
C TRP A 260 -1.84 8.84 7.53
N MET A 261 -3.04 9.27 7.90
CA MET A 261 -3.36 10.68 8.14
C MET A 261 -3.25 11.08 9.62
N ASN A 262 -2.94 10.14 10.50
CA ASN A 262 -2.79 10.40 11.93
C ASN A 262 -1.35 10.86 12.25
N ARG A 263 -1.19 12.15 12.53
CA ARG A 263 0.11 12.75 12.91
C ARG A 263 0.74 12.15 14.17
N ASP A 264 -0.06 11.69 15.13
CA ASP A 264 0.47 11.13 16.37
C ASP A 264 1.10 9.75 16.14
N ILE A 265 0.63 9.03 15.12
CA ILE A 265 1.14 7.70 14.73
C ILE A 265 2.25 7.83 13.67
N ASN A 266 2.03 8.67 12.66
CA ASN A 266 2.86 8.76 11.46
C ASN A 266 3.67 10.06 11.33
N GLY A 267 3.76 10.86 12.39
CA GLY A 267 4.51 12.13 12.38
C GLY A 267 5.99 12.00 12.00
N TRP A 268 6.57 10.81 12.14
CA TRP A 268 7.96 10.51 11.75
C TRP A 268 8.10 9.99 10.30
N LEU A 269 7.05 9.38 9.75
CA LEU A 269 7.03 8.83 8.39
C LEU A 269 6.54 9.82 7.35
N GLY A 270 5.54 10.60 7.73
CA GLY A 270 4.76 11.37 6.81
C GLY A 270 3.30 10.98 6.74
N MET A 271 2.54 11.77 5.99
CA MET A 271 1.13 11.48 5.72
C MET A 271 0.88 11.39 4.22
N THR A 272 -0.14 10.61 3.84
CA THR A 272 -0.57 10.43 2.45
C THR A 272 -2.09 10.28 2.37
N GLY A 273 -2.66 10.58 1.20
CA GLY A 273 -4.10 10.48 0.93
C GLY A 273 -4.92 11.73 1.24
N ASP A 274 -4.31 12.81 1.74
CA ASP A 274 -4.97 14.12 1.97
C ASP A 274 -5.34 14.81 0.65
N GLY A 275 -4.54 14.60 -0.39
CA GLY A 275 -4.73 15.21 -1.70
C GLY A 275 -5.75 14.49 -2.58
N GLY A 276 -6.44 13.49 -2.02
CA GLY A 276 -7.29 12.58 -2.77
C GLY A 276 -6.50 11.47 -3.48
N PHE A 277 -7.09 10.90 -4.53
CA PHE A 277 -6.54 9.74 -5.20
C PHE A 277 -7.04 9.59 -6.64
N ASP A 278 -6.20 8.95 -7.45
CA ASP A 278 -6.62 8.39 -8.74
C ASP A 278 -6.90 6.89 -8.57
N LEU A 279 -7.85 6.37 -9.33
CA LEU A 279 -8.29 4.99 -9.29
C LEU A 279 -8.48 4.43 -10.70
N TRP A 280 -7.88 3.27 -10.94
CA TRP A 280 -8.02 2.48 -12.17
C TRP A 280 -8.73 1.18 -11.83
N ARG A 281 -9.97 1.04 -12.31
CA ARG A 281 -10.85 -0.09 -12.01
C ARG A 281 -11.05 -0.97 -13.24
N PRO A 282 -10.83 -2.30 -13.16
CA PRO A 282 -11.16 -3.20 -14.25
C PRO A 282 -12.63 -3.05 -14.68
N LEU A 283 -12.89 -3.03 -15.99
CA LEU A 283 -14.23 -3.02 -16.57
C LEU A 283 -14.78 -4.45 -16.69
N PRO A 284 -16.09 -4.68 -16.48
CA PRO A 284 -16.69 -5.99 -16.65
C PRO A 284 -16.95 -6.32 -18.14
N PRO A 285 -16.72 -7.58 -18.58
CA PRO A 285 -16.01 -8.63 -17.86
C PRO A 285 -14.50 -8.35 -17.85
N ALA A 286 -13.86 -8.52 -16.68
CA ALA A 286 -12.41 -8.38 -16.60
C ALA A 286 -11.73 -9.53 -17.36
N GLN A 287 -10.83 -9.17 -18.27
CA GLN A 287 -10.08 -10.13 -19.09
C GLN A 287 -8.79 -10.53 -18.38
N ASP A 288 -8.53 -11.82 -18.32
CA ASP A 288 -7.20 -12.33 -17.97
C ASP A 288 -6.23 -12.07 -19.12
N TYR A 289 -4.98 -11.78 -18.78
CA TYR A 289 -3.87 -11.98 -19.71
C TYR A 289 -3.47 -13.45 -19.64
N GLU A 290 -3.16 -14.04 -20.80
CA GLU A 290 -2.65 -15.40 -20.85
C GLU A 290 -1.35 -15.46 -20.04
N ILE A 291 -1.36 -16.23 -18.94
CA ILE A 291 -0.16 -16.54 -18.18
C ILE A 291 0.52 -17.71 -18.92
N PRO A 292 1.74 -17.53 -19.44
CA PRO A 292 2.44 -18.59 -20.18
C PRO A 292 2.78 -19.82 -19.32
#